data_AF-A0A5N5VXE6-F1
#
_entry.id   AF-A0A5N5VXE6-F1
#
_cell.length_a   1.000
_cell.length_b   1.000
_cell.length_c   1.000
_cell.angle_alpha   90.00
_cell.angle_beta   90.00
_cell.angle_gamma   90.00
#
_symmetry.space_group_name_H-M   'P 1'
#
loop_
_entity.id
_entity.type
_entity.pdbx_description
1 polymer ?
#
loop_
_entity_poly.entity_id
_entity_poly.type
_entity_poly.pdbx_seq_one_letter_code
_entity_poly.pdbx_strand_id
1 'polypeptide(L)'
;MAETSWWNRGGAHPPAQPTPAAQALPPGVVRSRRELEQLRDDALASQARQPEDVRMMWCSPDGVASALEAIVHTTRWLLGEREWAPISRDVYDYPDLPVGRLVGHAEAVIFDGRWPEISEWYAGGVRRTAEWALNAGKERPIHQ
;
A
#
# COMPACT_ATOMS: atom_id res chain seq x y z
N MET A 1 57.77 27.87 9.07
CA MET A 1 56.88 26.68 9.06
C MET A 1 55.56 27.07 9.69
N ALA A 2 54.53 27.20 8.86
CA ALA A 2 53.11 27.11 9.21
C ALA A 2 52.35 27.16 7.88
N GLU A 3 51.99 25.98 7.37
CA GLU A 3 51.08 25.77 6.26
C GLU A 3 49.67 26.21 6.66
N THR A 4 48.95 26.92 5.80
CA THR A 4 47.48 26.79 5.72
C THR A 4 46.99 27.07 4.30
N SER A 5 47.01 26.01 3.51
CA SER A 5 46.07 25.55 2.48
C SER A 5 45.09 26.56 1.83
N TRP A 6 45.32 26.81 0.53
CA TRP A 6 44.58 27.68 -0.38
C TRP A 6 43.45 26.94 -1.16
N TRP A 7 42.84 25.91 -0.58
CA TRP A 7 41.88 25.04 -1.30
C TRP A 7 40.42 25.32 -0.94
N ASN A 8 40.10 26.56 -0.60
CA ASN A 8 38.75 27.11 -0.74
C ASN A 8 38.39 27.15 -2.23
N ARG A 9 37.91 26.03 -2.78
CA ARG A 9 37.09 26.02 -3.99
C ARG A 9 35.74 25.46 -3.59
N GLY A 10 34.82 26.39 -3.32
CA GLY A 10 33.41 26.09 -3.10
C GLY A 10 32.90 25.20 -4.22
N GLY A 11 32.69 23.92 -3.89
CA GLY A 11 31.72 23.12 -4.60
C GLY A 11 30.36 23.70 -4.22
N ALA A 12 29.72 24.41 -5.15
CA ALA A 12 28.30 24.64 -5.05
C ALA A 12 27.65 23.27 -4.86
N HIS A 13 27.11 23.00 -3.67
CA HIS A 13 26.15 21.92 -3.56
C HIS A 13 25.07 22.22 -4.61
N PRO A 14 24.73 21.28 -5.50
CA PRO A 14 23.55 21.47 -6.32
C PRO A 14 22.40 21.79 -5.36
N PRO A 15 21.56 22.80 -5.65
CA PRO A 15 20.43 23.10 -4.79
C PRO A 15 19.69 21.78 -4.60
N ALA A 16 19.46 21.40 -3.33
CA ALA A 16 18.67 20.23 -3.02
C ALA A 16 17.40 20.35 -3.85
N GLN A 17 17.20 19.43 -4.80
CA GLN A 17 15.95 19.38 -5.54
C GLN A 17 14.86 19.35 -4.48
N PRO A 18 13.84 20.23 -4.56
CA PRO A 18 12.72 20.12 -3.65
C PRO A 18 12.19 18.70 -3.79
N THR A 19 12.35 17.91 -2.73
CA THR A 19 11.67 16.63 -2.61
C THR A 19 10.22 16.91 -2.96
N PRO A 20 9.60 16.19 -3.92
CA PRO A 20 8.19 16.38 -4.22
C PRO A 20 7.45 16.41 -2.90
N ALA A 21 6.71 17.49 -2.62
CA ALA A 21 5.96 17.61 -1.38
C ALA A 21 5.18 16.31 -1.22
N ALA A 22 5.42 15.59 -0.11
CA ALA A 22 4.81 14.29 0.11
C ALA A 22 3.31 14.46 -0.12
N GLN A 23 2.79 13.88 -1.20
CA GLN A 23 1.42 14.15 -1.62
C GLN A 23 0.51 13.77 -0.46
N ALA A 24 -0.51 14.59 -0.20
CA ALA A 24 -1.47 14.32 0.86
C ALA A 24 -2.09 12.93 0.64
N LEU A 25 -2.23 12.15 1.70
CA LEU A 25 -2.94 10.88 1.62
C LEU A 25 -4.44 11.12 1.41
N PRO A 26 -5.16 10.14 0.85
CA PRO A 26 -6.60 10.26 0.65
C PRO A 26 -7.35 10.63 1.93
N PRO A 27 -8.39 11.47 1.85
CA PRO A 27 -9.21 11.82 3.02
C PRO A 27 -9.73 10.58 3.76
N GLY A 28 -9.63 10.60 5.08
CA GLY A 28 -10.07 9.49 5.94
C GLY A 28 -9.04 8.37 6.13
N VAL A 29 -7.93 8.36 5.38
CA VAL A 29 -6.81 7.47 5.69
C VAL A 29 -6.13 7.97 6.98
N VAL A 30 -6.19 7.14 8.02
CA VAL A 30 -5.63 7.47 9.35
C VAL A 30 -4.21 6.98 9.55
N ARG A 31 -3.70 6.14 8.63
CA ARG A 31 -2.33 5.63 8.65
C ARG A 31 -1.38 6.62 8.00
N SER A 32 -0.15 6.67 8.51
CA SER A 32 0.93 7.45 7.91
C SER A 32 1.39 6.84 6.59
N ARG A 33 1.98 7.67 5.72
CA ARG A 33 2.58 7.22 4.46
C ARG A 33 3.62 6.12 4.69
N ARG A 34 4.45 6.26 5.73
CA ARG A 34 5.45 5.27 6.12
C ARG A 34 4.84 3.93 6.53
N GLU A 35 3.70 3.92 7.23
CA GLU A 35 3.01 2.67 7.59
C GLU A 35 2.48 1.95 6.35
N LEU A 36 1.94 2.68 5.37
CA LEU A 36 1.48 2.13 4.09
C LEU A 36 2.65 1.57 3.27
N GLU A 37 3.76 2.31 3.18
CA GLU A 37 5.00 1.86 2.52
C GLU A 37 5.54 0.59 3.18
N GLN A 38 5.61 0.55 4.51
CA GLN A 38 6.06 -0.64 5.24
C GLN A 38 5.13 -1.84 4.99
N LEU A 39 3.81 -1.64 4.93
CA LEU A 39 2.88 -2.73 4.60
C LEU A 39 3.09 -3.25 3.18
N ARG A 40 3.30 -2.37 2.21
CA ARG A 40 3.62 -2.76 0.82
C ARG A 40 4.91 -3.58 0.78
N ASP A 41 5.96 -3.10 1.43
CA ASP A 41 7.28 -3.70 1.38
C ASP A 41 7.29 -5.06 2.12
N ASP A 42 6.58 -5.17 3.25
CA ASP A 42 6.38 -6.44 3.95
C ASP A 42 5.58 -7.44 3.12
N ALA A 43 4.57 -6.99 2.39
CA ALA A 43 3.80 -7.84 1.47
C ALA A 43 4.68 -8.34 0.32
N LEU A 44 5.48 -7.47 -0.30
CA LEU A 44 6.44 -7.85 -1.34
C LEU A 44 7.48 -8.84 -0.83
N ALA A 45 8.05 -8.60 0.35
CA ALA A 45 9.02 -9.52 0.96
C ALA A 45 8.39 -10.89 1.29
N SER A 46 7.10 -10.91 1.63
CA SER A 46 6.36 -12.15 1.95
C SER A 46 6.04 -12.98 0.70
N GLN A 47 6.03 -12.40 -0.50
CA GLN A 47 5.81 -13.15 -1.75
C GLN A 47 6.91 -14.17 -2.06
N ALA A 48 8.11 -14.00 -1.49
CA ALA A 48 9.22 -14.93 -1.65
C ALA A 48 9.22 -16.07 -0.61
N ARG A 49 8.29 -16.06 0.36
CA ARG A 49 8.18 -17.07 1.42
C ARG A 49 7.22 -18.18 1.03
N GLN A 50 7.29 -19.31 1.73
CA GLN A 50 6.24 -20.33 1.61
C GLN A 50 4.93 -19.79 2.19
N PRO A 51 3.76 -20.10 1.62
CA PRO A 51 2.48 -19.60 2.09
C PRO A 51 2.21 -19.86 3.57
N GLU A 52 2.61 -21.03 4.08
CA GLU A 52 2.50 -21.44 5.49
C GLU A 52 3.32 -20.57 6.45
N ASP A 53 4.37 -19.90 5.96
CA ASP A 53 5.22 -19.01 6.76
C ASP A 53 4.65 -17.59 6.85
N VAL A 54 3.60 -17.27 6.08
CA VAL A 54 2.98 -15.95 6.06
C VAL A 54 1.80 -15.91 7.03
N ARG A 55 1.93 -15.16 8.12
CA ARG A 55 0.90 -15.08 9.16
C ARG A 55 -0.27 -14.19 8.73
N MET A 56 -1.27 -14.81 8.11
CA MET A 56 -2.58 -14.21 7.78
C MET A 56 -3.71 -15.08 8.34
N MET A 57 -4.18 -14.80 9.56
CA MET A 57 -5.23 -15.62 10.20
C MET A 57 -6.58 -15.63 9.46
N TRP A 58 -6.78 -14.71 8.53
CA TRP A 58 -8.01 -14.57 7.74
C TRP A 58 -7.90 -15.20 6.35
N CYS A 59 -6.74 -15.73 5.96
CA CYS A 59 -6.46 -16.24 4.62
C CYS A 59 -6.01 -17.71 4.70
N SER A 60 -6.60 -18.56 3.86
CA SER A 60 -6.11 -19.94 3.69
C SER A 60 -4.77 -19.94 2.94
N PRO A 61 -3.85 -20.91 3.18
CA PRO A 61 -2.55 -20.94 2.51
C PRO A 61 -2.60 -20.84 0.97
N ASP A 62 -3.59 -21.47 0.33
CA ASP A 62 -3.81 -21.39 -1.12
C ASP A 62 -4.21 -19.99 -1.61
N GLY A 63 -4.76 -19.16 -0.72
CA GLY A 63 -5.14 -17.78 -0.98
C GLY A 63 -4.05 -16.73 -0.75
N VAL A 64 -2.95 -17.10 -0.09
CA VAL A 64 -1.92 -16.14 0.37
C VAL A 64 -1.32 -15.34 -0.77
N ALA A 65 -1.06 -15.96 -1.92
CA ALA A 65 -0.51 -15.25 -3.08
C ALA A 65 -1.45 -14.14 -3.58
N SER A 66 -2.74 -14.46 -3.73
CA SER A 66 -3.78 -13.49 -4.13
C SER A 66 -3.96 -12.38 -3.09
N ALA A 67 -3.95 -12.73 -1.81
CA ALA A 67 -4.06 -11.78 -0.70
C ALA A 67 -2.87 -10.79 -0.69
N LEU A 68 -1.64 -11.29 -0.84
CA LEU A 68 -0.43 -10.46 -0.89
C LEU A 68 -0.47 -9.48 -2.07
N GLU A 69 -0.86 -9.96 -3.25
CA GLU A 69 -1.02 -9.11 -4.44
C GLU A 69 -2.04 -7.98 -4.18
N ALA A 70 -3.19 -8.31 -3.61
CA ALA A 70 -4.21 -7.33 -3.26
C ALA A 70 -3.71 -6.26 -2.27
N ILE A 71 -2.92 -6.66 -1.27
CA ILE A 71 -2.34 -5.73 -0.28
C ILE A 71 -1.36 -4.79 -0.98
N VAL A 72 -0.51 -5.29 -1.87
CA VAL A 72 0.41 -4.46 -2.68
C VAL A 72 -0.36 -3.50 -3.58
N HIS A 73 -1.38 -3.97 -4.30
CA HIS A 73 -2.17 -3.11 -5.17
C HIS A 73 -2.94 -2.03 -4.43
N THR A 74 -3.51 -2.37 -3.28
CA THR A 74 -4.29 -1.43 -2.47
C THR A 74 -3.38 -0.38 -1.83
N THR A 75 -2.23 -0.77 -1.28
CA THR A 75 -1.24 0.19 -0.75
C THR A 75 -0.70 1.13 -1.82
N ARG A 76 -0.32 0.63 -2.99
CA ARG A 76 0.11 1.47 -4.13
C ARG A 76 -0.96 2.47 -4.55
N TRP A 77 -2.21 2.05 -4.61
CA TRP A 77 -3.33 2.94 -4.94
C TRP A 77 -3.50 4.05 -3.90
N LEU A 78 -3.47 3.72 -2.60
CA LEU A 78 -3.52 4.72 -1.51
C LEU A 78 -2.33 5.68 -1.50
N LEU A 79 -1.16 5.24 -1.96
CA LEU A 79 0.06 6.03 -2.05
C LEU A 79 0.13 6.93 -3.28
N GLY A 80 -0.81 6.78 -4.24
CA GLY A 80 -0.81 7.49 -5.52
C GLY A 80 0.12 6.86 -6.57
N GLU A 81 0.60 5.64 -6.32
CA GLU A 81 1.56 4.92 -7.17
C GLU A 81 0.87 4.03 -8.22
N ARG A 82 -0.46 3.91 -8.13
CA ARG A 82 -1.29 3.15 -9.04
C ARG A 82 -2.52 3.97 -9.40
N GLU A 83 -2.79 4.11 -10.70
CA GLU A 83 -3.93 4.84 -11.23
C GLU A 83 -5.26 4.09 -11.01
N TRP A 84 -5.27 2.79 -11.34
CA TRP A 84 -6.47 1.96 -11.30
C TRP A 84 -6.78 1.44 -9.90
N ALA A 85 -8.02 1.59 -9.45
CA ALA A 85 -8.52 0.97 -8.23
C ALA A 85 -8.26 -0.55 -8.24
N PRO A 86 -7.83 -1.15 -7.12
CA PRO A 86 -7.36 -2.54 -7.10
C PRO A 86 -8.46 -3.56 -7.44
N ILE A 87 -9.73 -3.23 -7.23
CA ILE A 87 -10.85 -4.17 -7.40
C ILE A 87 -11.76 -3.82 -8.58
N SER A 88 -12.30 -2.60 -8.66
CA SER A 88 -13.19 -2.21 -9.75
C SER A 88 -12.45 -1.79 -11.01
N ARG A 89 -11.13 -1.55 -10.91
CA ARG A 89 -10.30 -1.01 -12.01
C ARG A 89 -10.88 0.28 -12.59
N ASP A 90 -11.49 1.11 -11.75
CA ASP A 90 -11.85 2.48 -12.12
C ASP A 90 -10.65 3.40 -11.89
N VAL A 91 -10.59 4.52 -12.60
CA VAL A 91 -9.65 5.62 -12.34
C VAL A 91 -10.33 6.65 -11.44
N TYR A 92 -9.58 7.18 -10.47
CA TYR A 92 -10.01 8.27 -9.62
C TYR A 92 -8.88 9.28 -9.47
N ASP A 93 -9.24 10.55 -9.29
CA ASP A 93 -8.26 11.61 -9.04
C ASP A 93 -7.59 11.42 -7.68
N TYR A 94 -6.28 11.61 -7.61
CA TYR A 94 -5.53 11.60 -6.37
C TYR A 94 -5.41 13.03 -5.81
N PRO A 95 -5.64 13.26 -4.50
CA PRO A 95 -5.89 12.29 -3.44
C PRO A 95 -7.36 11.94 -3.19
N ASP A 96 -8.30 12.38 -4.03
CA ASP A 96 -9.75 12.22 -3.86
C ASP A 96 -10.28 10.80 -4.16
N LEU A 97 -9.58 9.79 -3.63
CA LEU A 97 -9.89 8.38 -3.82
C LEU A 97 -11.10 7.95 -2.97
N PRO A 98 -12.07 7.19 -3.51
CA PRO A 98 -13.20 6.67 -2.75
C PRO A 98 -12.85 5.41 -1.96
N VAL A 99 -11.93 5.52 -0.99
CA VAL A 99 -11.38 4.37 -0.24
C VAL A 99 -12.48 3.55 0.44
N GLY A 100 -13.51 4.21 1.01
CA GLY A 100 -14.65 3.51 1.63
C GLY A 100 -15.46 2.65 0.64
N ARG A 101 -15.51 3.03 -0.64
CA ARG A 101 -16.20 2.24 -1.68
C ARG A 101 -15.47 0.92 -1.97
N LEU A 102 -14.14 0.86 -1.79
CA LEU A 102 -13.39 -0.39 -1.97
C LEU A 102 -13.84 -1.49 -1.00
N VAL A 103 -14.19 -1.13 0.24
CA VAL A 103 -14.68 -2.11 1.23
C VAL A 103 -15.96 -2.77 0.73
N GLY A 104 -16.93 -1.97 0.28
CA GLY A 104 -18.18 -2.49 -0.26
C GLY A 104 -18.01 -3.27 -1.58
N HIS A 105 -17.08 -2.85 -2.44
CA HIS A 105 -16.74 -3.63 -3.64
C HIS A 105 -16.16 -5.01 -3.28
N ALA A 106 -15.28 -5.07 -2.28
CA ALA A 106 -14.72 -6.33 -1.83
C ALA A 106 -15.77 -7.24 -1.19
N GLU A 107 -16.69 -6.68 -0.40
CA GLU A 107 -17.83 -7.43 0.14
C GLU A 107 -18.71 -8.00 -0.98
N ALA A 108 -18.97 -7.23 -2.04
CA ALA A 108 -19.75 -7.71 -3.17
C ALA A 108 -19.06 -8.84 -3.95
N VAL A 109 -17.72 -8.89 -4.00
CA VAL A 109 -17.01 -10.06 -4.55
C VAL A 109 -17.21 -11.27 -3.65
N ILE A 110 -16.99 -11.10 -2.34
CA ILE A 110 -16.97 -12.20 -1.37
C ILE A 110 -18.37 -12.80 -1.17
N PHE A 111 -19.40 -11.96 -1.07
CA PHE A 111 -20.74 -12.39 -0.66
C PHE A 111 -21.78 -12.38 -1.79
N ASP A 112 -21.62 -11.53 -2.81
CA ASP A 112 -22.60 -11.37 -3.89
C ASP A 112 -22.13 -11.96 -5.23
N GLY A 113 -20.90 -12.46 -5.31
CA GLY A 113 -20.33 -13.05 -6.54
C GLY A 113 -20.12 -12.04 -7.67
N ARG A 114 -19.98 -10.74 -7.36
CA ARG A 114 -19.60 -9.74 -8.37
C ARG A 114 -18.15 -9.93 -8.80
N TRP A 115 -17.84 -9.60 -10.06
CA TRP A 115 -16.51 -9.75 -10.66
C TRP A 115 -15.94 -11.16 -10.47
N PRO A 116 -16.54 -12.18 -11.14
CA PRO A 116 -16.18 -13.59 -10.95
C PRO A 116 -14.72 -13.91 -11.30
N GLU A 117 -14.03 -13.03 -12.00
CA GLU A 117 -12.60 -13.11 -12.29
C GLU A 117 -11.70 -12.74 -11.09
N ILE A 118 -12.25 -12.16 -10.03
CA ILE A 118 -11.52 -11.74 -8.82
C ILE A 118 -11.73 -12.81 -7.74
N SER A 119 -10.63 -13.35 -7.22
CA SER A 119 -10.69 -14.33 -6.13
C SER A 119 -11.19 -13.71 -4.83
N GLU A 120 -11.89 -14.50 -4.01
CA GLU A 120 -12.32 -14.07 -2.68
C GLU A 120 -11.14 -13.65 -1.79
N TRP A 121 -9.97 -14.27 -1.96
CA TRP A 121 -8.75 -13.95 -1.22
C TRP A 121 -8.16 -12.60 -1.64
N TYR A 122 -8.20 -12.29 -2.94
CA TYR A 122 -7.82 -10.97 -3.44
C TYR A 122 -8.78 -9.90 -2.89
N ALA A 123 -10.08 -10.13 -2.98
CA ALA A 123 -11.08 -9.23 -2.40
C ALA A 123 -10.89 -9.05 -0.88
N GLY A 124 -10.63 -10.14 -0.16
CA GLY A 124 -10.30 -10.12 1.27
C GLY A 124 -9.10 -9.25 1.58
N GLY A 125 -8.02 -9.35 0.79
CA GLY A 125 -6.85 -8.49 0.90
C GLY A 125 -7.18 -7.01 0.68
N VAL A 126 -7.94 -6.67 -0.37
CA VAL A 126 -8.39 -5.28 -0.62
C VAL A 126 -9.18 -4.76 0.58
N ARG A 127 -10.15 -5.55 1.07
CA ARG A 127 -11.02 -5.16 2.18
C ARG A 127 -10.22 -4.90 3.45
N ARG A 128 -9.36 -5.85 3.84
CA ARG A 128 -8.57 -5.78 5.07
C ARG A 128 -7.59 -4.62 5.03
N THR A 129 -6.92 -4.38 3.90
CA THR A 129 -6.01 -3.23 3.75
C THR A 129 -6.75 -1.90 3.82
N ALA A 130 -7.90 -1.78 3.15
CA ALA A 130 -8.72 -0.56 3.20
C ALA A 130 -9.28 -0.31 4.62
N GLU A 131 -9.82 -1.33 5.29
CA GLU A 131 -10.30 -1.23 6.68
C GLU A 131 -9.17 -0.81 7.63
N TRP A 132 -7.98 -1.40 7.49
CA TRP A 132 -6.81 -1.05 8.29
C TRP A 132 -6.33 0.39 8.04
N ALA A 133 -6.36 0.84 6.79
CA ALA A 133 -5.97 2.20 6.41
C ALA A 133 -6.95 3.26 6.96
N LEU A 134 -8.24 2.94 7.03
CA LEU A 134 -9.30 3.85 7.48
C LEU A 134 -9.56 3.82 8.99
N ASN A 135 -9.13 2.77 9.71
CA ASN A 135 -9.47 2.59 11.12
C ASN A 135 -8.25 2.18 11.98
N ALA A 136 -7.96 2.99 12.99
CA ALA A 136 -6.85 2.81 13.92
C ALA A 136 -6.92 1.48 14.70
N GLY A 137 -8.14 1.00 15.01
CA GLY A 137 -8.39 -0.20 15.81
C GLY A 137 -8.43 -1.51 15.01
N LYS A 138 -8.25 -1.47 13.70
CA LYS A 138 -8.18 -2.68 12.87
C LYS A 138 -6.78 -3.28 12.90
N GLU A 139 -6.72 -4.60 12.89
CA GLU A 139 -5.46 -5.35 12.82
C GLU A 139 -4.78 -5.16 11.47
N ARG A 140 -3.45 -5.23 11.48
CA ARG A 140 -2.64 -5.15 10.27
C ARG A 140 -2.90 -6.40 9.41
N PRO A 141 -3.05 -6.29 8.07
CA PRO A 141 -3.40 -7.44 7.23
C PRO A 141 -2.35 -8.57 7.22
N ILE A 142 -1.09 -8.23 7.48
CA ILE A 142 0.04 -9.17 7.56
C ILE A 142 0.75 -8.96 8.89
N HIS A 143 1.03 -10.07 9.58
CA HIS A 143 1.87 -10.08 10.78
C HIS A 143 3.25 -10.63 10.43
N GLN A 144 4.31 -9.97 10.92
CA GLN A 144 5.67 -10.51 10.86
C GLN A 144 5.96 -11.41 12.06
#